data_AF-A0A4R2CES0-F1
#
_entry.id   AF-A0A4R2CES0-F1
#
_cell.length_a   1.000
_cell.length_b   1.000
_cell.length_c   1.000
_cell.angle_alpha   90.00
_cell.angle_beta   90.00
_cell.angle_gamma   90.00
#
_symmetry.space_group_name_H-M   'P 1'
#
loop_
_entity.id
_entity.type
_entity.pdbx_description
1 polymer ?
#
loop_
_entity_poly.entity_id
_entity_poly.type
_entity_poly.pdbx_seq_one_letter_code
_entity_poly.pdbx_strand_id
1 'polypeptide(L)'
;MVFLYVHFGKHLRAEWRYAREVYGKLGQGGRWDWVSVVADTGEFRRWLDDNKAELQRPGVPRGFGNHRKYESLTGSTRSGTGEVVSTYVQWVVAAGSHADLFGAVEALDPTTGFDVLYKSMAKVSRFGRVARFDYLSLVSKLELANIVPAHTYLIGATGPLYGAQLLLGRSKRLSSRECQDGIEELEKYLNVGPDVLEDSLCNWQKSPATFRRFRG
;
A
#
# COMPACT_ATOMS: atom_id res chain seq x y z
N MET A 1 -12.01 3.93 -1.05
CA MET A 1 -11.53 3.77 0.34
C MET A 1 -10.24 2.95 0.44
N VAL A 2 -10.08 1.84 -0.28
CA VAL A 2 -8.87 0.98 -0.26
C VAL A 2 -7.56 1.77 -0.42
N PHE A 3 -7.53 2.72 -1.38
CA PHE A 3 -6.35 3.56 -1.58
C PHE A 3 -5.95 4.38 -0.34
N LEU A 4 -6.90 5.03 0.34
CA LEU A 4 -6.62 5.81 1.55
C LEU A 4 -6.20 4.90 2.70
N TYR A 5 -6.81 3.71 2.81
CA TYR A 5 -6.43 2.69 3.79
C TYR A 5 -4.95 2.34 3.66
N VAL A 6 -4.47 2.07 2.45
CA VAL A 6 -3.06 1.73 2.18
C VAL A 6 -2.15 2.95 2.23
N HIS A 7 -2.61 4.12 1.78
CA HIS A 7 -1.78 5.33 1.77
C HIS A 7 -1.45 5.81 3.17
N PHE A 8 -2.45 5.86 4.06
CA PHE A 8 -2.24 6.29 5.43
C PHE A 8 -1.70 5.16 6.31
N GLY A 9 -2.25 3.95 6.16
CA GLY A 9 -1.95 2.81 7.02
C GLY A 9 -2.38 3.01 8.48
N LYS A 10 -2.39 1.93 9.25
CA LYS A 10 -2.62 2.00 10.70
C LYS A 10 -1.32 2.36 11.41
N HIS A 11 -1.28 3.48 12.11
CA HIS A 11 -0.14 3.82 12.97
C HIS A 11 -0.32 3.21 14.36
N LEU A 12 0.75 2.70 14.98
CA LEU A 12 0.72 2.01 16.29
C LEU A 12 -0.07 2.75 17.39
N ARG A 13 0.16 4.05 17.53
CA ARG A 13 -0.49 4.90 18.56
C ARG A 13 -1.66 5.76 18.06
N ALA A 14 -1.58 6.27 16.84
CA ALA A 14 -2.58 7.16 16.24
C ALA A 14 -3.68 6.40 15.49
N GLU A 15 -3.51 5.09 15.32
CA GLU A 15 -4.41 4.22 14.59
C GLU A 15 -4.71 4.76 13.18
N TRP A 16 -5.98 4.97 12.85
CA TRP A 16 -6.46 5.46 11.56
C TRP A 16 -6.65 6.98 11.51
N ARG A 17 -6.09 7.73 12.47
CA ARG A 17 -6.38 9.16 12.64
C ARG A 17 -6.17 9.96 11.35
N TYR A 18 -5.03 9.82 10.67
CA TYR A 18 -4.78 10.57 9.43
C TYR A 18 -5.79 10.23 8.33
N ALA A 19 -6.11 8.95 8.13
CA ALA A 19 -7.14 8.56 7.17
C ALA A 19 -8.50 9.20 7.51
N ARG A 20 -8.91 9.14 8.78
CA ARG A 20 -10.19 9.71 9.26
C ARG A 20 -10.24 11.23 9.15
N GLU A 21 -9.22 11.93 9.66
CA GLU A 21 -9.18 13.39 9.71
C GLU A 21 -9.02 14.01 8.32
N VAL A 22 -8.22 13.40 7.44
CA VAL A 22 -8.12 13.86 6.05
C VAL A 22 -9.42 13.56 5.33
N TYR A 23 -9.89 12.31 5.31
CA TYR A 23 -11.11 11.96 4.58
C TYR A 23 -12.33 12.78 5.04
N GLY A 24 -12.50 12.97 6.34
CA GLY A 24 -13.61 13.72 6.92
C GLY A 24 -13.44 15.24 6.93
N LYS A 25 -12.45 15.81 6.23
CA LYS A 25 -12.14 17.25 6.25
C LYS A 25 -12.07 17.85 7.67
N LEU A 26 -11.47 17.14 8.63
CA LEU A 26 -11.42 17.52 10.06
C LEU A 26 -12.80 17.80 10.69
N GLY A 27 -13.90 17.31 10.10
CA GLY A 27 -15.25 17.60 10.54
C GLY A 27 -15.80 18.97 10.10
N GLN A 28 -15.10 19.69 9.21
CA GLN A 28 -15.50 21.01 8.69
C GLN A 28 -16.68 20.96 7.69
N GLY A 29 -17.33 19.80 7.54
CA GLY A 29 -18.40 19.56 6.57
C GLY A 29 -17.90 18.93 5.27
N GLY A 30 -18.73 18.07 4.68
CA GLY A 30 -18.36 17.27 3.51
C GLY A 30 -17.29 16.22 3.80
N ARG A 31 -16.65 15.70 2.74
CA ARG A 31 -15.59 14.69 2.81
C ARG A 31 -14.79 14.68 1.51
N TRP A 32 -13.53 14.25 1.57
CA TRP A 32 -12.71 13.97 0.40
C TRP A 32 -13.04 12.60 -0.19
N ASP A 33 -14.28 12.42 -0.66
CA ASP A 33 -14.68 11.25 -1.43
C ASP A 33 -14.25 11.35 -2.90
N TRP A 34 -14.50 10.27 -3.65
CA TRP A 34 -14.06 10.17 -5.03
C TRP A 34 -14.59 11.31 -5.89
N VAL A 35 -15.89 11.59 -5.81
CA VAL A 35 -16.54 12.67 -6.56
C VAL A 35 -15.90 14.01 -6.23
N SER A 36 -15.72 14.30 -4.94
CA SER A 36 -15.16 15.59 -4.49
C SER A 36 -13.69 15.77 -4.91
N VAL A 37 -12.87 14.73 -4.78
CA VAL A 37 -11.43 14.81 -5.11
C VAL A 37 -11.20 14.84 -6.62
N VAL A 38 -11.98 14.10 -7.42
CA VAL A 38 -11.86 14.13 -8.88
C VAL A 38 -12.28 15.48 -9.45
N ALA A 39 -13.32 16.09 -8.88
CA ALA A 39 -13.82 17.39 -9.33
C ALA A 39 -12.76 18.51 -9.18
N ASP A 40 -12.03 18.53 -8.06
CA ASP A 40 -10.93 19.48 -7.87
C ASP A 40 -9.80 18.87 -7.00
N THR A 41 -8.84 18.21 -7.65
CA THR A 41 -7.62 17.73 -6.98
C THR A 41 -6.76 18.87 -6.44
N GLY A 42 -6.87 20.08 -7.01
CA GLY A 42 -6.20 21.27 -6.53
C GLY A 42 -6.74 21.76 -5.18
N GLU A 43 -8.06 21.73 -4.98
CA GLU A 43 -8.70 22.06 -3.69
C GLU A 43 -8.24 21.07 -2.61
N PHE A 44 -8.20 19.77 -2.91
CA PHE A 44 -7.66 18.76 -1.99
C PHE A 44 -6.23 19.08 -1.53
N ARG A 45 -5.36 19.46 -2.48
CA ARG A 45 -3.96 19.81 -2.19
C ARG A 45 -3.87 21.07 -1.33
N ARG A 46 -4.59 22.13 -1.68
CA ARG A 46 -4.62 23.38 -0.90
C ARG A 46 -5.13 23.12 0.52
N TRP A 47 -6.23 22.38 0.65
CA TRP A 47 -6.79 22.02 1.95
C TRP A 47 -5.80 21.24 2.83
N LEU A 48 -5.03 20.31 2.26
CA LEU A 48 -3.99 19.60 3.01
C LEU A 48 -2.93 20.55 3.57
N ASP A 49 -2.46 21.51 2.77
CA ASP A 49 -1.45 22.48 3.20
C ASP A 49 -2.02 23.43 4.27
N ASP A 50 -3.23 23.95 4.05
CA ASP A 50 -3.91 24.87 4.98
C ASP A 50 -4.19 24.22 6.34
N ASN A 51 -4.49 22.91 6.34
CA ASN A 51 -4.85 22.17 7.56
C ASN A 51 -3.68 21.33 8.12
N LYS A 52 -2.49 21.44 7.54
CA LYS A 52 -1.33 20.63 7.93
C LYS A 52 -0.95 20.82 9.40
N ALA A 53 -0.96 22.07 9.88
CA ALA A 53 -0.64 22.39 11.27
C ALA A 53 -1.59 21.69 12.25
N GLU A 54 -2.89 21.69 11.94
CA GLU A 54 -3.93 21.05 12.74
C GLU A 54 -3.82 19.51 12.70
N LEU A 55 -3.61 18.93 11.52
CA LEU A 55 -3.34 17.49 11.37
C LEU A 55 -2.09 17.06 12.15
N GLN A 56 -1.09 17.95 12.24
CA GLN A 56 0.15 17.74 12.98
C GLN A 56 0.14 18.37 14.38
N ARG A 57 -1.02 18.71 14.96
CA ARG A 57 -1.07 19.41 16.24
C ARG A 57 -0.26 18.72 17.36
N PRO A 58 0.45 19.49 18.21
CA PRO A 58 1.20 18.93 19.35
C PRO A 58 0.31 18.16 20.32
N GLY A 59 0.90 17.23 21.08
CA GLY A 59 0.20 16.48 22.13
C GLY A 59 -0.73 15.37 21.65
N VAL A 60 -0.97 15.24 20.33
CA VAL A 60 -1.84 14.20 19.78
C VAL A 60 -1.00 13.17 19.00
N PRO A 61 -1.17 11.85 19.26
CA PRO A 61 -0.53 10.81 18.47
C PRO A 61 -0.76 11.01 16.97
N ARG A 62 0.30 10.90 16.18
CA ARG A 62 0.30 11.20 14.75
C ARG A 62 1.30 10.33 13.99
N GLY A 63 1.10 10.17 12.70
CA GLY A 63 2.00 9.45 11.81
C GLY A 63 1.27 8.51 10.87
N PHE A 64 1.97 8.11 9.82
CA PHE A 64 1.53 7.08 8.87
C PHE A 64 1.86 5.68 9.41
N GLY A 65 1.15 4.65 8.95
CA GLY A 65 1.44 3.25 9.28
C GLY A 65 2.84 2.82 8.82
N ASN A 66 3.34 1.71 9.37
CA ASN A 66 4.75 1.32 9.20
C ASN A 66 5.21 1.20 7.72
N HIS A 67 4.35 0.72 6.81
CA HIS A 67 4.67 0.63 5.37
C HIS A 67 4.76 2.00 4.67
N ARG A 68 4.24 3.06 5.31
CA ARG A 68 4.13 4.43 4.77
C ARG A 68 4.74 5.48 5.70
N LYS A 69 5.57 5.08 6.68
CA LYS A 69 6.12 5.95 7.73
C LYS A 69 6.93 7.17 7.27
N TYR A 70 7.36 7.18 6.00
CA TYR A 70 8.13 8.27 5.39
C TYR A 70 7.29 9.16 4.46
N GLU A 71 5.97 9.02 4.45
CA GLU A 71 5.08 9.94 3.74
C GLU A 71 4.89 11.25 4.51
N SER A 72 4.41 12.28 3.81
CA SER A 72 4.13 13.59 4.40
C SER A 72 2.75 14.09 4.01
N LEU A 73 2.09 14.80 4.93
CA LEU A 73 0.78 15.43 4.72
C LEU A 73 0.82 16.69 3.84
N THR A 74 1.87 16.88 3.05
CA THR A 74 2.00 18.08 2.22
C THR A 74 1.15 17.95 0.96
N GLY A 75 0.42 19.00 0.62
CA GLY A 75 -0.38 19.10 -0.60
C GLY A 75 0.43 19.55 -1.81
N SER A 76 1.34 20.50 -1.63
CA SER A 76 2.03 21.21 -2.71
C SER A 76 3.28 20.53 -3.27
N THR A 77 3.97 19.67 -2.51
CA THR A 77 5.24 19.08 -2.96
C THR A 77 5.06 17.84 -3.83
N ARG A 78 6.01 17.59 -4.74
CA ARG A 78 6.08 16.36 -5.56
C ARG A 78 6.25 15.07 -4.76
N SER A 79 6.47 15.19 -3.45
CA SER A 79 6.63 14.05 -2.55
C SER A 79 5.61 14.00 -1.42
N GLY A 80 4.59 14.84 -1.45
CA GLY A 80 3.53 14.89 -0.44
C GLY A 80 2.31 14.07 -0.81
N THR A 81 1.44 13.82 0.17
CA THR A 81 0.13 13.16 0.00
C THR A 81 -0.69 13.79 -1.12
N GLY A 82 -0.64 15.11 -1.29
CA GLY A 82 -1.31 15.79 -2.40
C GLY A 82 -0.93 15.23 -3.77
N GLU A 83 0.35 14.99 -3.99
CA GLU A 83 0.87 14.40 -5.24
C GLU A 83 0.48 12.94 -5.41
N VAL A 84 0.56 12.14 -4.35
CA VAL A 84 0.18 10.72 -4.38
C VAL A 84 -1.30 10.58 -4.77
N VAL A 85 -2.18 11.39 -4.16
CA VAL A 85 -3.62 11.39 -4.46
C VAL A 85 -3.89 11.89 -5.88
N SER A 86 -3.23 12.97 -6.29
CA SER A 86 -3.40 13.54 -7.64
C SER A 86 -3.03 12.53 -8.73
N THR A 87 -1.88 11.87 -8.59
CA THR A 87 -1.42 10.87 -9.57
C THR A 87 -2.22 9.56 -9.51
N TYR A 88 -2.77 9.19 -8.35
CA TYR A 88 -3.73 8.09 -8.25
C TYR A 88 -5.03 8.40 -9.00
N VAL A 89 -5.57 9.60 -8.82
CA VAL A 89 -6.76 10.06 -9.55
C VAL A 89 -6.50 10.03 -11.05
N GLN A 90 -5.37 10.56 -11.51
CA GLN A 90 -4.99 10.53 -12.92
C GLN A 90 -4.87 9.10 -13.47
N TRP A 91 -4.28 8.18 -12.71
CA TRP A 91 -4.16 6.77 -13.11
C TRP A 91 -5.52 6.11 -13.36
N VAL A 92 -6.50 6.35 -12.48
CA VAL A 92 -7.86 5.80 -12.61
C VAL A 92 -8.64 6.51 -13.72
N VAL A 93 -8.62 7.85 -13.75
CA VAL A 93 -9.34 8.64 -14.76
C VAL A 93 -8.82 8.37 -16.17
N ALA A 94 -7.52 8.10 -16.33
CA ALA A 94 -6.95 7.69 -17.61
C ALA A 94 -7.51 6.36 -18.13
N ALA A 95 -8.05 5.51 -17.26
CA ALA A 95 -8.77 4.30 -17.63
C ALA A 95 -10.29 4.52 -17.78
N GLY A 96 -10.81 5.71 -17.44
CA GLY A 96 -12.24 6.04 -17.39
C GLY A 96 -12.77 6.04 -15.97
N SER A 97 -12.78 4.88 -15.32
CA SER A 97 -13.26 4.69 -13.95
C SER A 97 -12.53 3.55 -13.24
N HIS A 98 -12.79 3.33 -11.95
CA HIS A 98 -12.32 2.12 -11.26
C HIS A 98 -12.84 0.85 -11.92
N ALA A 99 -14.10 0.86 -12.39
CA ALA A 99 -14.71 -0.29 -13.04
C ALA A 99 -14.01 -0.61 -14.37
N ASP A 100 -13.75 0.41 -15.20
CA ASP A 100 -13.04 0.22 -16.48
C ASP A 100 -11.59 -0.23 -16.26
N LEU A 101 -10.92 0.34 -15.26
CA LEU A 101 -9.55 -0.01 -14.89
C LEU A 101 -9.41 -1.50 -14.51
N PHE A 102 -10.34 -2.02 -13.71
CA PHE A 102 -10.32 -3.42 -13.30
C PHE A 102 -10.93 -4.35 -14.37
N GLY A 103 -11.95 -3.90 -15.09
CA GLY A 103 -12.54 -4.61 -16.24
C GLY A 103 -11.54 -4.85 -17.37
N ALA A 104 -10.56 -3.94 -17.54
CA ALA A 104 -9.50 -4.09 -18.54
C ALA A 104 -8.61 -5.34 -18.35
N VAL A 105 -8.62 -5.95 -17.16
CA VAL A 105 -7.86 -7.19 -16.87
C VAL A 105 -8.75 -8.39 -16.55
N GLU A 106 -10.08 -8.24 -16.61
CA GLU A 106 -11.03 -9.27 -16.18
C GLU A 106 -10.96 -10.54 -17.03
N ALA A 107 -10.67 -10.41 -18.33
CA ALA A 107 -10.53 -11.54 -19.25
C ALA A 107 -9.15 -12.23 -19.16
N LEU A 108 -8.22 -11.70 -18.36
CA LEU A 108 -6.89 -12.28 -18.19
C LEU A 108 -6.90 -13.34 -17.09
N ASP A 109 -5.88 -14.19 -17.09
CA ASP A 109 -5.57 -15.00 -15.91
C ASP A 109 -5.37 -14.08 -14.68
N PRO A 110 -5.94 -14.39 -13.50
CA PRO A 110 -5.91 -13.52 -12.32
C PRO A 110 -4.51 -13.09 -11.90
N THR A 111 -3.50 -13.95 -12.06
CA THR A 111 -2.10 -13.61 -11.73
C THR A 111 -1.53 -12.61 -12.72
N THR A 112 -1.84 -12.79 -14.01
CA THR A 112 -1.46 -11.86 -15.08
C THR A 112 -2.14 -10.51 -14.91
N GLY A 113 -3.45 -10.50 -14.57
CA GLY A 113 -4.21 -9.28 -14.31
C GLY A 113 -3.64 -8.47 -13.15
N PHE A 114 -3.28 -9.14 -12.04
CA PHE A 114 -2.59 -8.50 -10.92
C PHE A 114 -1.29 -7.84 -11.39
N ASP A 115 -0.49 -8.56 -12.17
CA ASP A 115 0.83 -8.14 -12.61
C ASP A 115 0.77 -6.92 -13.55
N VAL A 116 -0.22 -6.89 -14.44
CA VAL A 116 -0.52 -5.75 -15.32
C VAL A 116 -0.89 -4.52 -14.50
N LEU A 117 -1.83 -4.64 -13.57
CA LEU A 117 -2.24 -3.52 -12.71
C LEU A 117 -1.08 -3.03 -11.84
N TYR A 118 -0.33 -3.94 -11.22
CA TYR A 118 0.81 -3.64 -10.37
C TYR A 118 1.90 -2.83 -11.09
N LYS A 119 2.21 -3.21 -12.33
CA LYS A 119 3.14 -2.46 -13.19
C LYS A 119 2.56 -1.11 -13.60
N SER A 120 1.28 -1.06 -13.97
CA SER A 120 0.62 0.20 -14.39
C SER A 120 0.60 1.26 -13.29
N MET A 121 0.51 0.85 -12.02
CA MET A 121 0.53 1.74 -10.85
C MET A 121 1.88 2.44 -10.64
N ALA A 122 2.93 2.12 -11.40
CA ALA A 122 4.20 2.88 -11.38
C ALA A 122 4.01 4.38 -11.70
N LYS A 123 2.87 4.75 -12.31
CA LYS A 123 2.46 6.14 -12.53
C LYS A 123 2.04 6.89 -11.26
N VAL A 124 1.71 6.18 -10.18
CA VAL A 124 1.26 6.78 -8.92
C VAL A 124 2.48 7.15 -8.06
N SER A 125 2.72 8.44 -7.94
CA SER A 125 3.87 9.00 -7.22
C SER A 125 3.95 8.45 -5.79
N ARG A 126 5.15 8.01 -5.38
CA ARG A 126 5.45 7.48 -4.04
C ARG A 126 4.59 6.29 -3.59
N PHE A 127 3.82 5.70 -4.49
CA PHE A 127 3.12 4.44 -4.24
C PHE A 127 4.07 3.29 -4.61
N GLY A 128 5.06 3.07 -3.74
CA GLY A 128 6.15 2.13 -3.99
C GLY A 128 5.71 0.65 -4.07
N ARG A 129 6.68 -0.26 -4.17
CA ARG A 129 6.47 -1.72 -4.27
C ARG A 129 5.42 -2.25 -3.28
N VAL A 130 5.67 -2.02 -1.99
CA VAL A 130 4.81 -2.47 -0.88
C VAL A 130 3.40 -1.88 -1.01
N ALA A 131 3.28 -0.57 -1.24
CA ALA A 131 1.98 0.07 -1.35
C ALA A 131 1.13 -0.47 -2.51
N ARG A 132 1.76 -0.69 -3.68
CA ARG A 132 1.07 -1.27 -4.85
C ARG A 132 0.60 -2.68 -4.58
N PHE A 133 1.45 -3.49 -3.96
CA PHE A 133 1.13 -4.85 -3.57
C PHE A 133 -0.01 -4.87 -2.54
N ASP A 134 0.11 -4.13 -1.44
CA ASP A 134 -0.93 -4.03 -0.39
C ASP A 134 -2.28 -3.57 -0.96
N TYR A 135 -2.27 -2.59 -1.87
CA TYR A 135 -3.49 -2.09 -2.50
C TYR A 135 -4.18 -3.14 -3.36
N LEU A 136 -3.45 -3.79 -4.27
CA LEU A 136 -4.04 -4.79 -5.17
C LEU A 136 -4.44 -6.07 -4.42
N SER A 137 -3.68 -6.46 -3.41
CA SER A 137 -4.05 -7.57 -2.52
C SER A 137 -5.33 -7.26 -1.75
N LEU A 138 -5.56 -6.02 -1.33
CA LEU A 138 -6.84 -5.62 -0.72
C LEU A 138 -7.98 -5.53 -1.74
N VAL A 139 -7.73 -5.07 -2.96
CA VAL A 139 -8.72 -5.08 -4.05
C VAL A 139 -9.18 -6.52 -4.33
N SER A 140 -8.23 -7.47 -4.39
CA SER A 140 -8.48 -8.91 -4.53
C SER A 140 -9.33 -9.46 -3.38
N LYS A 141 -8.89 -9.27 -2.12
CA LYS A 141 -9.60 -9.77 -0.92
C LYS A 141 -10.99 -9.19 -0.71
N LEU A 142 -11.23 -7.97 -1.20
CA LEU A 142 -12.54 -7.32 -1.17
C LEU A 142 -13.39 -7.67 -2.40
N GLU A 143 -12.91 -8.57 -3.26
CA GLU A 143 -13.59 -9.05 -4.46
C GLU A 143 -13.97 -7.90 -5.42
N LEU A 144 -13.16 -6.84 -5.42
CA LEU A 144 -13.35 -5.68 -6.30
C LEU A 144 -12.77 -5.93 -7.71
N ALA A 145 -11.88 -6.92 -7.84
CA ALA A 145 -11.35 -7.41 -9.11
C ALA A 145 -10.89 -8.86 -8.94
N ASN A 146 -11.09 -9.69 -9.97
CA ASN A 146 -10.58 -11.07 -10.01
C ASN A 146 -9.09 -11.09 -10.35
N ILE A 147 -8.26 -10.69 -9.39
CA ILE A 147 -6.81 -10.66 -9.50
C ILE A 147 -6.21 -11.31 -8.26
N VAL A 148 -5.06 -11.97 -8.39
CA VAL A 148 -4.32 -12.50 -7.23
C VAL A 148 -2.82 -12.32 -7.46
N PRO A 149 -2.02 -12.02 -6.44
CA PRO A 149 -0.57 -11.97 -6.61
C PRO A 149 -0.05 -13.35 -6.99
N ALA A 150 0.82 -13.43 -8.00
CA ALA A 150 1.47 -14.70 -8.37
C ALA A 150 2.46 -15.18 -7.30
N HIS A 151 3.03 -14.23 -6.55
CA HIS A 151 4.14 -14.45 -5.63
C HIS A 151 4.30 -13.24 -4.69
N THR A 152 5.24 -13.32 -3.75
CA THR A 152 5.50 -12.30 -2.71
C THR A 152 6.25 -11.03 -3.19
N TYR A 153 6.62 -10.96 -4.48
CA TYR A 153 7.36 -9.85 -5.10
C TYR A 153 8.61 -9.44 -4.30
N LEU A 154 9.46 -10.42 -3.91
CA LEU A 154 10.66 -10.18 -3.10
C LEU A 154 11.76 -9.42 -3.85
N ILE A 155 11.75 -9.45 -5.17
CA ILE A 155 12.75 -8.75 -5.99
C ILE A 155 12.62 -7.24 -5.76
N GLY A 156 13.67 -6.63 -5.24
CA GLY A 156 13.68 -5.22 -4.84
C GLY A 156 12.99 -4.93 -3.49
N ALA A 157 12.54 -5.95 -2.77
CA ALA A 157 12.12 -5.85 -1.38
C ALA A 157 13.36 -5.86 -0.46
N THR A 158 13.33 -5.07 0.62
CA THR A 158 14.40 -5.10 1.63
C THR A 158 14.03 -6.03 2.80
N GLY A 159 12.96 -5.71 3.52
CA GLY A 159 12.50 -6.47 4.69
C GLY A 159 12.12 -7.93 4.38
N PRO A 160 11.15 -8.19 3.50
CA PRO A 160 10.73 -9.55 3.13
C PRO A 160 11.87 -10.39 2.56
N LEU A 161 12.73 -9.82 1.71
CA LEU A 161 13.88 -10.53 1.15
C LEU A 161 14.88 -10.91 2.24
N TYR A 162 15.16 -10.00 3.18
CA TYR A 162 16.02 -10.31 4.32
C TYR A 162 15.41 -11.41 5.20
N GLY A 163 14.09 -11.38 5.43
CA GLY A 163 13.36 -12.46 6.10
C GLY A 163 13.49 -13.79 5.37
N ALA A 164 13.30 -13.82 4.05
CA ALA A 164 13.47 -15.02 3.25
C ALA A 164 14.92 -15.54 3.31
N GLN A 165 15.92 -14.65 3.29
CA GLN A 165 17.32 -15.01 3.47
C GLN A 165 17.61 -15.58 4.85
N LEU A 166 17.01 -15.07 5.91
CA LEU A 166 17.16 -15.63 7.27
C LEU A 166 16.49 -17.01 7.40
N LEU A 167 15.35 -17.19 6.74
CA LEU A 167 14.57 -18.43 6.83
C LEU A 167 15.20 -19.57 6.01
N LEU A 168 15.63 -19.26 4.78
CA LEU A 168 16.10 -20.24 3.80
C LEU A 168 17.63 -20.30 3.73
N GLY A 169 18.29 -19.16 3.93
CA GLY A 169 19.74 -19.04 3.88
C GLY A 169 20.37 -19.62 5.14
N ARG A 170 20.77 -20.89 5.05
CA ARG A 170 21.58 -21.57 6.07
C ARG A 170 23.04 -21.05 6.01
N SER A 171 23.98 -21.90 5.60
CA SER A 171 25.40 -21.56 5.48
C SER A 171 25.78 -20.77 4.23
N LYS A 172 24.86 -20.64 3.26
CA LYS A 172 25.07 -19.91 1.99
C LYS A 172 24.03 -18.80 1.86
N ARG A 173 24.46 -17.62 1.43
CA ARG A 173 23.58 -16.51 1.06
C ARG A 173 22.90 -16.82 -0.27
N LEU A 174 21.57 -16.91 -0.26
CA LEU A 174 20.76 -17.11 -1.46
C LEU A 174 20.52 -15.79 -2.20
N SER A 175 20.43 -15.88 -3.54
CA SER A 175 19.99 -14.79 -4.42
C SER A 175 18.50 -14.48 -4.23
N SER A 176 18.04 -13.32 -4.67
CA SER A 176 16.61 -12.96 -4.58
C SER A 176 15.71 -13.91 -5.33
N ARG A 177 16.17 -14.51 -6.43
CA ARG A 177 15.42 -15.53 -7.18
C ARG A 177 15.35 -16.84 -6.41
N GLU A 178 16.47 -17.35 -5.91
CA GLU A 178 16.47 -18.57 -5.07
C GLU A 178 15.58 -18.38 -3.81
N CYS A 179 15.58 -17.18 -3.20
CA CYS A 179 14.66 -16.87 -2.12
C CYS A 179 13.20 -16.84 -2.57
N GLN A 180 12.89 -16.28 -3.74
CA GLN A 180 11.54 -16.25 -4.29
C GLN A 180 11.01 -17.67 -4.51
N ASP A 181 11.80 -18.49 -5.20
CA ASP A 181 11.43 -19.89 -5.51
C ASP A 181 11.17 -20.69 -4.22
N GLY A 182 12.05 -20.57 -3.22
CA GLY A 182 11.87 -21.26 -1.93
C GLY A 182 10.69 -20.75 -1.10
N ILE A 183 10.35 -19.45 -1.19
CA ILE A 183 9.17 -18.91 -0.52
C ILE A 183 7.89 -19.35 -1.24
N GLU A 184 7.89 -19.47 -2.56
CA GLU A 184 6.74 -20.02 -3.32
C GLU A 184 6.50 -21.51 -3.00
N GLU A 185 7.55 -22.30 -2.78
CA GLU A 185 7.40 -23.68 -2.29
C GLU A 185 6.79 -23.71 -0.88
N LEU A 186 7.26 -22.84 0.02
CA LEU A 186 6.72 -22.74 1.37
C LEU A 186 5.26 -22.28 1.38
N GLU A 187 4.90 -21.34 0.50
CA GLU A 187 3.54 -20.87 0.28
C GLU A 187 2.60 -22.03 -0.06
N LYS A 188 2.97 -22.82 -1.07
CA LYS A 188 2.20 -23.99 -1.49
C LYS A 188 2.07 -25.03 -0.38
N TYR A 189 3.15 -25.25 0.37
CA TYR A 189 3.15 -26.18 1.50
C TYR A 189 2.23 -25.73 2.64
N LEU A 190 2.24 -24.44 2.98
CA LEU A 190 1.42 -23.88 4.05
C LEU A 190 -0.02 -23.59 3.61
N ASN A 191 -0.29 -23.56 2.30
CA ASN A 191 -1.56 -23.19 1.70
C ASN A 191 -2.06 -21.82 2.18
N VAL A 192 -1.18 -20.82 2.13
CA VAL A 192 -1.47 -19.41 2.46
C VAL A 192 -1.18 -18.52 1.26
N GLY A 193 -1.83 -17.36 1.16
CA GLY A 193 -1.56 -16.43 0.05
C GLY A 193 -0.17 -15.80 0.12
N PRO A 194 0.41 -15.35 -1.02
CA PRO A 194 1.72 -14.72 -1.04
C PRO A 194 1.79 -13.46 -0.14
N ASP A 195 0.69 -12.72 -0.05
CA ASP A 195 0.59 -11.54 0.79
C ASP A 195 0.75 -11.84 2.28
N VAL A 196 0.20 -12.97 2.75
CA VAL A 196 0.34 -13.41 4.14
C VAL A 196 1.81 -13.74 4.46
N LEU A 197 2.50 -14.39 3.53
CA LEU A 197 3.92 -14.70 3.69
C LEU A 197 4.81 -13.47 3.61
N GLU A 198 4.52 -12.52 2.71
CA GLU A 198 5.24 -11.25 2.60
C GLU A 198 5.20 -10.50 3.94
N ASP A 199 4.00 -10.30 4.49
CA ASP A 199 3.78 -9.61 5.76
C ASP A 199 4.45 -10.36 6.92
N SER A 200 4.31 -11.70 6.94
CA SER A 200 4.87 -12.55 7.99
C SER A 200 6.40 -12.47 8.01
N LEU A 201 7.05 -12.57 6.84
CA LEU A 201 8.51 -12.44 6.71
C LEU A 201 8.97 -11.03 7.10
N CYS A 202 8.26 -10.00 6.63
CA CYS A 202 8.56 -8.60 6.93
C CYS A 202 8.49 -8.30 8.44
N ASN A 203 7.53 -8.89 9.14
CA ASN A 203 7.37 -8.74 10.58
C ASN A 203 8.36 -9.60 11.37
N TRP A 204 8.47 -10.89 11.04
CA TRP A 204 9.32 -11.85 11.74
C TRP A 204 10.81 -11.47 11.70
N GLN A 205 11.33 -11.01 10.56
CA GLN A 205 12.74 -10.64 10.41
C GLN A 205 13.20 -9.53 11.37
N LYS A 206 12.28 -8.73 11.91
CA LYS A 206 12.59 -7.69 12.91
C LYS A 206 12.92 -8.28 14.29
N SER A 207 12.50 -9.52 14.57
CA SER A 207 12.69 -10.22 15.84
C SER A 207 12.66 -11.75 15.61
N PRO A 208 13.63 -12.32 14.87
CA PRO A 208 13.53 -13.69 14.39
C PRO A 208 13.54 -14.75 15.50
N ALA A 209 14.17 -14.43 16.65
CA ALA A 209 14.24 -15.30 17.82
C ALA A 209 13.06 -15.13 18.80
N THR A 210 12.11 -14.24 18.54
CA THR A 210 11.02 -13.95 19.49
C THR A 210 9.76 -13.53 18.75
N PHE A 211 8.68 -14.30 18.94
CA PHE A 211 7.39 -13.95 18.35
C PHE A 211 6.90 -12.58 18.86
N ARG A 212 6.68 -11.66 17.91
CA ARG A 212 6.07 -10.35 18.17
C ARG A 212 4.87 -10.15 17.27
N ARG A 213 3.68 -10.13 17.86
CA ARG A 213 2.43 -9.81 17.15
C ARG A 213 2.51 -8.42 16.54
N PHE A 214 2.14 -8.29 15.27
CA PHE A 214 1.98 -7.00 14.59
C PHE A 214 0.87 -6.15 15.24
N ARG A 215 1.10 -4.84 15.43
CA ARG A 215 0.17 -3.92 16.10
C ARG A 215 -0.09 -2.61 15.33
N GLY A 216 0.47 -2.47 14.12
CA GLY A 216 0.52 -1.21 13.36
C GLY A 216 1.92 -0.61 13.32
#